data_AF-A0A3D1SJR3-F1
#
_entry.id   AF-A0A3D1SJR3-F1
#
_cell.length_a   1.000
_cell.length_b   1.000
_cell.length_c   1.000
_cell.angle_alpha   90.00
_cell.angle_beta   90.00
_cell.angle_gamma   90.00
#
_symmetry.space_group_name_H-M   'P 1'
#
loop_
_entity.id
_entity.type
_entity.pdbx_description
1 polymer ?
#
loop_
_entity_poly.entity_id
_entity_poly.type
_entity_poly.pdbx_seq_one_letter_code
_entity_poly.pdbx_strand_id
1 'polypeptide(L)'
;MHTIAQNVDTHAPIETTHTHHKPMPIVVFNPAPGPRTGVAQAVISFAGSLRNAVIIDEQGQYMPFTIVNRWRQELGSAQLPRETLAAAVVLMGTDAPGEFLRLAENTAATMLGKPEGTYDIVRVHIDTNQLPNVAHIEVMVAPHGSTTSRDHELLTAEQQMLALLQRDDIHLLNISAIDQARETIDFVASDVPAYGLKTFWVYPRGLKEEGSTIPSSALSGQQQRIENEWYRVEANEEDGTLTTTDKQTGAIFSGLNRFVDGGDVGDLYNYAPPAQDVLVSQPLEPPKIELVSMGPVRAVLRITGRWSLPSACSADRAERSSRATVCQITSEISLTAGVRRIDIHTSMDNKVKDHRLRVIFPVPYRVEQVAAEGTFEVRTRPVAALRPKDVSDWAEEPVNAFPQKRFVDISNGTIGLGVLNRGLPEYEILQDGPGIESGQAAVALTLLRCVEWLSRGDLSTRRGHAGPMEYTPEGQCLGHQEFDYALVPHRG
;
A
#
# COMPACT_ATOMS: atom_id res chain seq x y z
N MET A 1 0.94 -17.54 -21.61
CA MET A 1 -0.31 -16.82 -21.32
C MET A 1 -1.53 -17.38 -22.07
N HIS A 2 -1.44 -17.74 -23.36
CA HIS A 2 -2.58 -18.33 -24.10
C HIS A 2 -3.19 -19.57 -23.45
N THR A 3 -2.38 -20.46 -22.87
CA THR A 3 -2.85 -21.67 -22.17
C THR A 3 -3.55 -21.40 -20.84
N ILE A 4 -3.26 -20.28 -20.18
CA ILE A 4 -3.94 -19.88 -18.94
C ILE A 4 -5.29 -19.26 -19.30
N ALA A 5 -5.33 -18.34 -20.27
CA ALA A 5 -6.57 -17.70 -20.71
C ALA A 5 -7.63 -18.70 -21.24
N GLN A 6 -7.21 -19.84 -21.80
CA GLN A 6 -8.12 -20.91 -22.24
C GLN A 6 -8.75 -21.72 -21.10
N ASN A 7 -8.16 -21.71 -19.90
CA ASN A 7 -8.59 -22.51 -18.75
C ASN A 7 -9.12 -21.66 -17.59
N VAL A 8 -9.11 -20.33 -17.72
CA VAL A 8 -9.62 -19.41 -16.71
C VAL A 8 -10.99 -18.93 -17.17
N ASP A 9 -12.01 -19.19 -16.35
CA ASP A 9 -13.33 -18.63 -16.60
C ASP A 9 -13.25 -17.10 -16.50
N THR A 10 -13.60 -16.47 -17.62
CA THR A 10 -13.66 -15.01 -17.78
C THR A 10 -15.07 -14.57 -18.17
N HIS A 11 -16.03 -15.50 -18.23
CA HIS A 11 -17.43 -15.19 -18.40
C HIS A 11 -17.94 -14.47 -17.16
N ALA A 12 -18.53 -13.30 -17.36
CA ALA A 12 -18.99 -12.50 -16.26
C ALA A 12 -20.24 -13.11 -15.63
N PRO A 13 -20.36 -13.11 -14.29
CA PRO A 13 -21.46 -13.77 -13.59
C PRO A 13 -22.80 -13.05 -13.80
N ILE A 14 -22.77 -11.75 -14.13
CA ILE A 14 -23.95 -10.95 -14.43
C ILE A 14 -23.86 -10.46 -15.88
N GLU A 15 -24.80 -10.89 -16.71
CA GLU A 15 -24.91 -10.42 -18.10
C GLU A 15 -25.40 -8.97 -18.15
N THR A 16 -24.77 -8.17 -19.02
CA THR A 16 -25.22 -6.81 -19.29
C THR A 16 -25.94 -6.77 -20.63
N THR A 17 -27.15 -6.19 -20.65
CA THR A 17 -27.98 -6.08 -21.87
C THR A 17 -27.45 -5.08 -22.91
N HIS A 18 -26.47 -4.25 -22.55
CA HIS A 18 -25.89 -3.24 -23.42
C HIS A 18 -24.38 -3.43 -23.59
N THR A 19 -23.92 -3.43 -24.84
CA THR A 19 -22.51 -3.61 -25.23
C THR A 19 -21.54 -2.59 -24.59
N HIS A 20 -21.99 -1.35 -24.36
CA HIS A 20 -21.21 -0.32 -23.67
C HIS A 20 -20.95 -0.59 -22.18
N HIS A 21 -21.60 -1.60 -21.60
CA HIS A 21 -21.49 -2.03 -20.21
C HIS A 21 -20.70 -3.34 -20.08
N LYS A 22 -20.09 -3.84 -21.17
CA LYS A 22 -19.39 -5.13 -21.15
C LYS A 22 -18.38 -5.18 -19.99
N PRO A 23 -18.50 -6.20 -19.13
CA PRO A 23 -17.59 -6.37 -18.01
C PRO A 23 -16.18 -6.71 -18.50
N MET A 24 -15.18 -6.25 -17.75
CA MET A 24 -13.77 -6.47 -18.03
C MET A 24 -13.19 -7.39 -16.96
N PRO A 25 -12.74 -8.62 -17.30
CA PRO A 25 -12.17 -9.53 -16.33
C PRO A 25 -10.77 -9.07 -15.87
N ILE A 26 -10.51 -9.16 -14.58
CA ILE A 26 -9.22 -9.03 -13.92
C ILE A 26 -8.91 -10.37 -13.27
N VAL A 27 -7.82 -11.01 -13.68
CA VAL A 27 -7.38 -12.28 -13.08
C VAL A 27 -6.26 -12.00 -12.09
N VAL A 28 -6.47 -12.34 -10.82
CA VAL A 28 -5.48 -12.18 -9.76
C VAL A 28 -4.90 -13.54 -9.41
N PHE A 29 -3.57 -13.65 -9.38
CA PHE A 29 -2.85 -14.85 -8.97
C PHE A 29 -2.24 -14.69 -7.59
N ASN A 30 -2.42 -15.70 -6.73
CA ASN A 30 -1.82 -15.76 -5.42
C ASN A 30 -0.70 -16.82 -5.40
N PRO A 31 0.59 -16.40 -5.33
CA PRO A 31 1.71 -17.34 -5.28
C PRO A 31 1.95 -17.95 -3.89
N ALA A 32 1.14 -17.63 -2.88
CA ALA A 32 1.36 -18.05 -1.50
C ALA A 32 0.63 -19.37 -1.15
N PRO A 33 1.11 -20.11 -0.13
CA PRO A 33 0.53 -21.40 0.30
C PRO A 33 -0.84 -21.31 1.01
N GLY A 34 -1.37 -20.11 1.24
CA GLY A 34 -2.66 -19.91 1.91
C GLY A 34 -3.56 -18.97 1.11
N PRO A 35 -4.88 -19.02 1.33
CA PRO A 35 -5.79 -18.04 0.75
C PRO A 35 -5.40 -16.63 1.18
N ARG A 36 -5.60 -15.65 0.30
CA ARG A 36 -5.13 -14.28 0.54
C ARG A 36 -6.18 -13.27 0.13
N THR A 37 -6.49 -12.40 1.08
CA THR A 37 -7.17 -11.12 0.83
C THR A 37 -6.14 -10.01 0.88
N GLY A 38 -6.16 -9.09 -0.09
CA GLY A 38 -5.23 -7.97 -0.14
C GLY A 38 -5.49 -7.01 -1.29
N VAL A 39 -4.70 -5.93 -1.35
CA VAL A 39 -4.81 -4.95 -2.44
C VAL A 39 -4.14 -5.51 -3.69
N ALA A 40 -4.88 -5.52 -4.79
CA ALA A 40 -4.39 -5.76 -6.14
C ALA A 40 -4.49 -4.47 -6.95
N GLN A 41 -3.48 -4.21 -7.77
CA GLN A 41 -3.45 -3.08 -8.68
C GLN A 41 -3.66 -3.58 -10.12
N ALA A 42 -4.52 -2.90 -10.87
CA ALA A 42 -4.76 -3.19 -12.28
C ALA A 42 -4.78 -1.90 -13.10
N VAL A 43 -4.34 -1.99 -14.36
CA VAL A 43 -4.45 -0.89 -15.32
C VAL A 43 -5.57 -1.23 -16.30
N ILE A 44 -6.63 -0.42 -16.30
CA ILE A 44 -7.83 -0.63 -17.10
C ILE A 44 -7.85 0.37 -18.25
N SER A 45 -7.89 -0.14 -19.47
CA SER A 45 -8.09 0.68 -20.67
C SER A 45 -9.59 0.85 -20.93
N PHE A 46 -10.12 2.04 -20.63
CA PHE A 46 -11.53 2.35 -20.78
C PHE A 46 -11.73 3.76 -21.34
N ALA A 47 -12.59 3.90 -22.35
CA ALA A 47 -13.02 5.20 -22.87
C ALA A 47 -14.10 5.77 -21.95
N GLY A 48 -13.77 6.83 -21.22
CA GLY A 48 -14.57 7.40 -20.14
C GLY A 48 -13.91 7.26 -18.78
N SER A 49 -14.68 7.56 -17.75
CA SER A 49 -14.23 7.47 -16.35
C SER A 49 -14.82 6.26 -15.65
N LEU A 50 -14.03 5.59 -14.79
CA LEU A 50 -14.51 4.51 -13.93
C LEU A 50 -15.17 5.02 -12.64
N ARG A 51 -15.54 6.31 -12.56
CA ARG A 51 -16.23 6.89 -11.39
C ARG A 51 -17.49 6.13 -10.95
N ASN A 52 -18.23 5.59 -11.92
CA ASN A 52 -19.44 4.82 -11.67
C ASN A 52 -19.21 3.32 -11.81
N ALA A 53 -17.95 2.89 -11.89
CA ALA A 53 -17.64 1.49 -12.04
C ALA A 53 -17.92 0.73 -10.74
N VAL A 54 -18.18 -0.56 -10.86
CA VAL A 54 -18.17 -1.50 -9.74
C VAL A 54 -17.28 -2.68 -10.09
N ILE A 55 -16.68 -3.29 -9.09
CA ILE A 55 -15.91 -4.53 -9.24
C ILE A 55 -16.63 -5.59 -8.45
N ILE A 56 -16.85 -6.76 -9.07
CA ILE A 56 -17.43 -7.92 -8.39
C ILE A 56 -16.58 -9.17 -8.56
N ASP A 57 -16.74 -10.14 -7.67
CA ASP A 57 -16.22 -11.50 -7.85
C ASP A 57 -17.25 -12.44 -8.50
N GLU A 58 -16.91 -13.73 -8.61
CA GLU A 58 -17.74 -14.72 -9.29
C GLU A 58 -19.07 -15.01 -8.56
N GLN A 59 -19.17 -14.66 -7.28
CA GLN A 59 -20.39 -14.74 -6.48
C GLN A 59 -21.22 -13.44 -6.51
N GLY A 60 -20.79 -12.44 -7.29
CA GLY A 60 -21.44 -11.13 -7.34
C GLY A 60 -21.17 -10.24 -6.14
N GLN A 61 -20.19 -10.57 -5.29
CA GLN A 61 -19.81 -9.74 -4.16
C GLN A 61 -19.04 -8.51 -4.62
N TYR A 62 -19.38 -7.33 -4.10
CA TYR A 62 -18.73 -6.08 -4.46
C TYR A 62 -17.36 -5.93 -3.80
N MET A 63 -16.33 -5.68 -4.61
CA MET A 63 -14.98 -5.39 -4.16
C MET A 63 -14.78 -3.88 -4.00
N PRO A 64 -14.31 -3.42 -2.83
CA PRO A 64 -13.86 -2.04 -2.67
C PRO A 64 -12.74 -1.72 -3.67
N PHE A 65 -12.83 -0.57 -4.35
CA PHE A 65 -11.79 -0.10 -5.26
C PHE A 65 -11.63 1.42 -5.22
N THR A 66 -10.47 1.91 -5.65
CA THR A 66 -10.19 3.33 -5.85
C THR A 66 -9.40 3.52 -7.14
N ILE A 67 -9.60 4.68 -7.78
CA ILE A 67 -8.80 5.08 -8.94
C ILE A 67 -7.56 5.80 -8.40
N VAL A 68 -6.39 5.22 -8.62
CA VAL A 68 -5.10 5.73 -8.15
C VAL A 68 -4.54 6.77 -9.11
N ASN A 69 -4.67 6.51 -10.41
CA ASN A 69 -4.14 7.37 -11.45
C ASN A 69 -5.00 7.28 -12.71
N ARG A 70 -5.15 8.38 -13.44
CA ARG A 70 -5.75 8.41 -14.77
C ARG A 70 -4.75 9.02 -15.73
N TRP A 71 -4.21 8.20 -16.62
CA TRP A 71 -3.38 8.66 -17.72
C TRP A 71 -4.20 8.71 -19.00
N ARG A 72 -4.11 9.83 -19.73
CA ARG A 72 -4.75 10.00 -21.02
C ARG A 72 -3.81 10.69 -22.01
N GLN A 73 -3.79 10.21 -23.24
CA GLN A 73 -3.13 10.88 -24.35
C GLN A 73 -4.20 11.58 -25.20
N GLU A 74 -4.37 12.87 -24.91
CA GLU A 74 -5.26 13.73 -25.68
C GLU A 74 -4.52 14.23 -26.92
N LEU A 75 -5.07 13.92 -28.09
CA LEU A 75 -4.52 14.34 -29.37
C LEU A 75 -4.97 15.76 -29.74
N GLY A 76 -6.16 16.15 -29.26
CA GLY A 76 -6.70 17.50 -29.41
C GLY A 76 -8.10 17.62 -28.82
N SER A 77 -8.57 18.86 -28.66
CA SER A 77 -9.93 19.17 -28.21
C SER A 77 -10.55 20.30 -29.01
N ALA A 78 -11.86 20.28 -29.16
CA ALA A 78 -12.66 21.35 -29.72
C ALA A 78 -13.84 21.68 -28.80
N GLN A 79 -14.20 22.96 -28.73
CA GLN A 79 -15.45 23.40 -28.14
C GLN A 79 -16.30 24.03 -29.23
N LEU A 80 -17.55 23.61 -29.34
CA LEU A 80 -18.47 24.16 -30.32
C LEU A 80 -19.90 24.27 -29.77
N PRO A 81 -20.66 25.30 -30.19
CA PRO A 81 -22.08 25.36 -29.89
C PRO A 81 -22.80 24.13 -30.45
N ARG A 82 -23.73 23.54 -29.68
CA ARG A 82 -24.54 22.40 -30.11
C ARG A 82 -25.26 22.70 -31.43
N GLU A 83 -25.83 23.90 -31.55
CA GLU A 83 -26.56 24.34 -32.75
C GLU A 83 -25.70 24.34 -34.01
N THR A 84 -24.40 24.66 -33.90
CA THR A 84 -23.48 24.62 -35.03
C THR A 84 -23.33 23.20 -35.57
N LEU A 85 -23.21 22.21 -34.69
CA LEU A 85 -23.12 20.81 -35.10
C LEU A 85 -24.47 20.29 -35.60
N ALA A 86 -25.58 20.65 -34.93
CA ALA A 86 -26.92 20.28 -35.34
C ALA A 86 -27.27 20.80 -36.75
N ALA A 87 -26.95 22.07 -37.05
CA ALA A 87 -27.15 22.66 -38.37
C ALA A 87 -26.29 21.98 -39.45
N ALA A 88 -25.04 21.65 -39.12
CA ALA A 88 -24.15 20.92 -40.04
C ALA A 88 -24.71 19.53 -40.40
N VAL A 89 -25.22 18.79 -39.41
CA VAL A 89 -25.86 17.47 -39.63
C VAL A 89 -27.10 17.59 -40.52
N VAL A 90 -27.97 18.59 -40.26
CA VAL A 90 -29.19 18.81 -41.08
C VAL A 90 -28.85 19.16 -42.53
N LEU A 91 -27.85 20.01 -42.76
CA LEU A 91 -27.44 20.42 -44.10
C LEU A 91 -26.85 19.27 -44.93
N MET A 92 -26.27 18.26 -44.27
CA MET A 92 -25.64 17.13 -44.95
C MET A 92 -26.64 16.07 -45.39
N GLY A 93 -27.86 16.05 -44.84
CA GLY A 93 -28.86 15.05 -45.22
C GLY A 93 -28.41 13.61 -44.93
N THR A 94 -27.74 13.38 -43.78
CA THR A 94 -27.23 12.05 -43.41
C THR A 94 -28.38 11.12 -43.06
N ASP A 95 -28.97 10.47 -44.07
CA ASP A 95 -30.05 9.50 -43.91
C ASP A 95 -29.54 8.05 -43.82
N ALA A 96 -28.23 7.83 -44.07
CA ALA A 96 -27.59 6.51 -44.05
C ALA A 96 -26.78 6.27 -42.75
N PRO A 97 -26.94 5.11 -42.07
CA PRO A 97 -26.17 4.78 -40.87
C PRO A 97 -24.64 4.79 -41.12
N GLY A 98 -23.87 5.48 -40.28
CA GLY A 98 -22.41 5.52 -40.32
C GLY A 98 -21.78 6.71 -41.06
N GLU A 99 -22.55 7.54 -41.76
CA GLU A 99 -22.01 8.72 -42.45
C GLU A 99 -21.50 9.79 -41.47
N PHE A 100 -22.17 9.97 -40.34
CA PHE A 100 -21.73 10.93 -39.31
C PHE A 100 -20.38 10.53 -38.71
N LEU A 101 -20.14 9.22 -38.52
CA LEU A 101 -18.87 8.70 -37.99
C LEU A 101 -17.72 8.92 -38.96
N ARG A 102 -17.91 8.66 -40.27
CA ARG A 102 -16.87 8.89 -41.29
C ARG A 102 -16.50 10.37 -41.40
N LEU A 103 -17.49 11.25 -41.26
CA LEU A 103 -17.23 12.68 -41.19
C LEU A 103 -16.44 13.05 -39.93
N ALA A 104 -16.80 12.48 -38.78
CA ALA A 104 -16.09 12.71 -37.53
C ALA A 104 -14.64 12.20 -37.61
N GLU A 105 -14.38 11.07 -38.29
CA GLU A 105 -13.04 10.55 -38.57
C GLU A 105 -12.22 11.53 -39.43
N ASN A 106 -12.79 12.02 -40.53
CA ASN A 106 -12.12 12.99 -41.40
C ASN A 106 -11.86 14.33 -40.67
N THR A 107 -12.81 14.76 -39.85
CA THR A 107 -12.68 15.96 -39.02
C THR A 107 -11.58 15.78 -37.98
N ALA A 108 -11.54 14.62 -37.31
CA ALA A 108 -10.49 14.29 -36.35
C ALA A 108 -9.11 14.24 -37.03
N ALA A 109 -8.98 13.57 -38.17
CA ALA A 109 -7.74 13.54 -38.94
C ALA A 109 -7.26 14.96 -39.31
N THR A 110 -8.18 15.81 -39.78
CA THR A 110 -7.89 17.20 -40.12
C THR A 110 -7.44 18.02 -38.91
N MET A 111 -8.15 17.92 -37.78
CA MET A 111 -7.78 18.61 -36.53
C MET A 111 -6.40 18.19 -36.01
N LEU A 112 -6.02 16.93 -36.25
CA LEU A 112 -4.74 16.37 -35.84
C LEU A 112 -3.61 16.60 -36.86
N GLY A 113 -3.88 17.33 -37.95
CA GLY A 113 -2.90 17.59 -39.01
C GLY A 113 -2.46 16.31 -39.74
N LYS A 114 -3.34 15.31 -39.83
CA LYS A 114 -3.10 14.03 -40.50
C LYS A 114 -3.96 13.90 -41.77
N PRO A 115 -3.52 13.10 -42.76
CA PRO A 115 -4.34 12.79 -43.93
C PRO A 115 -5.67 12.13 -43.54
N GLU A 116 -6.73 12.35 -44.34
CA GLU A 116 -7.99 11.61 -44.21
C GLU A 116 -7.75 10.09 -44.24
N GLY A 117 -8.52 9.34 -43.44
CA GLY A 117 -8.35 7.89 -43.31
C GLY A 117 -7.12 7.44 -42.50
N THR A 118 -6.46 8.34 -41.75
CA THR A 118 -5.35 7.95 -40.85
C THR A 118 -5.83 7.29 -39.56
N TYR A 119 -7.03 7.66 -39.08
CA TYR A 119 -7.58 7.20 -37.81
C TYR A 119 -8.98 6.61 -37.99
N ASP A 120 -9.26 5.55 -37.25
CA ASP A 120 -10.61 5.02 -37.03
C ASP A 120 -11.13 5.48 -35.67
N ILE A 121 -12.40 5.87 -35.58
CA ILE A 121 -13.04 6.06 -34.28
C ILE A 121 -13.33 4.66 -33.72
N VAL A 122 -12.67 4.33 -32.62
CA VAL A 122 -12.84 3.04 -31.94
C VAL A 122 -14.01 3.08 -30.97
N ARG A 123 -14.22 4.24 -30.33
CA ARG A 123 -15.27 4.41 -29.31
C ARG A 123 -15.62 5.87 -29.12
N VAL A 124 -16.88 6.15 -28.81
CA VAL A 124 -17.34 7.48 -28.40
C VAL A 124 -17.99 7.36 -27.02
N HIS A 125 -17.63 8.24 -26.10
CA HIS A 125 -18.26 8.36 -24.80
C HIS A 125 -18.83 9.77 -24.63
N ILE A 126 -20.13 9.83 -24.31
CA ILE A 126 -20.85 11.07 -24.04
C ILE A 126 -21.20 11.12 -22.54
N ASP A 127 -20.86 12.24 -21.89
CA ASP A 127 -21.19 12.55 -20.50
C ASP A 127 -21.82 13.94 -20.42
N THR A 128 -23.08 14.01 -19.99
CA THR A 128 -23.83 15.26 -19.82
C THR A 128 -24.00 15.66 -18.36
N ASN A 129 -23.40 14.94 -17.42
CA ASN A 129 -23.65 15.11 -15.99
C ASN A 129 -22.54 15.89 -15.27
N GLN A 130 -21.43 16.23 -15.94
CA GLN A 130 -20.31 16.95 -15.31
C GLN A 130 -20.60 18.42 -15.06
N LEU A 131 -21.20 19.11 -16.05
CA LEU A 131 -21.49 20.54 -16.00
C LEU A 131 -22.88 20.80 -16.58
N PRO A 132 -23.68 21.71 -15.99
CA PRO A 132 -24.96 22.11 -16.56
C PRO A 132 -24.77 22.64 -17.97
N ASN A 133 -25.66 22.24 -18.89
CA ASN A 133 -25.74 22.70 -20.27
C ASN A 133 -24.52 22.38 -21.17
N VAL A 134 -23.59 21.56 -20.70
CA VAL A 134 -22.40 21.15 -21.45
C VAL A 134 -22.38 19.63 -21.59
N ALA A 135 -22.20 19.15 -22.81
CA ALA A 135 -21.92 17.73 -23.06
C ALA A 135 -20.43 17.53 -23.31
N HIS A 136 -19.81 16.64 -22.53
CA HIS A 136 -18.44 16.20 -22.74
C HIS A 136 -18.42 14.93 -23.58
N ILE A 137 -17.67 14.95 -24.67
CA ILE A 137 -17.63 13.88 -25.66
C ILE A 137 -16.16 13.46 -25.81
N GLU A 138 -15.82 12.27 -25.31
CA GLU A 138 -14.51 11.66 -25.52
C GLU A 138 -14.59 10.73 -26.74
N VAL A 139 -13.83 11.03 -27.78
CA VAL A 139 -13.71 10.23 -29.01
C VAL A 139 -12.40 9.49 -28.97
N MET A 140 -12.43 8.18 -28.77
CA MET A 140 -11.24 7.34 -28.79
C MET A 140 -10.90 6.96 -30.24
N VAL A 141 -9.69 7.27 -30.67
CA VAL A 141 -9.21 7.01 -32.03
C VAL A 141 -8.03 6.05 -32.02
N ALA A 142 -7.90 5.23 -33.06
CA ALA A 142 -6.73 4.38 -33.26
C ALA A 142 -6.28 4.45 -34.72
N PRO A 143 -5.00 4.12 -35.04
CA PRO A 143 -4.53 4.09 -36.42
C PRO A 143 -5.39 3.19 -37.31
N HIS A 144 -5.67 3.63 -38.53
CA HIS A 144 -6.55 2.91 -39.46
C HIS A 144 -6.11 1.44 -39.64
N GLY A 145 -7.07 0.51 -39.55
CA GLY A 145 -6.82 -0.93 -39.72
C GLY A 145 -6.16 -1.64 -38.53
N SER A 146 -5.98 -0.96 -37.40
CA SER A 146 -5.45 -1.57 -36.16
C SER A 146 -6.51 -2.25 -35.29
N THR A 147 -7.79 -2.13 -35.64
CA THR A 147 -8.91 -2.72 -34.88
C THR A 147 -9.84 -3.52 -35.80
N THR A 148 -10.39 -4.63 -35.29
CA THR A 148 -11.51 -5.32 -35.94
C THR A 148 -12.79 -4.55 -35.60
N SER A 149 -13.48 -4.03 -36.61
CA SER A 149 -14.56 -3.07 -36.43
C SER A 149 -15.67 -3.59 -35.52
N ARG A 150 -16.15 -2.73 -34.61
CA ARG A 150 -17.33 -2.97 -33.79
C ARG A 150 -18.47 -2.07 -34.26
N ASP A 151 -18.92 -2.29 -35.49
CA ASP A 151 -19.88 -1.44 -36.20
C ASP A 151 -21.13 -1.12 -35.35
N HIS A 152 -21.62 -2.08 -34.56
CA HIS A 152 -22.81 -1.89 -33.74
C HIS A 152 -22.63 -0.91 -32.56
N GLU A 153 -21.45 -0.87 -31.94
CA GLU A 153 -21.18 0.04 -30.81
C GLU A 153 -21.05 1.49 -31.28
N LEU A 154 -20.44 1.70 -32.45
CA LEU A 154 -20.30 3.02 -33.04
C LEU A 154 -21.64 3.55 -33.56
N LEU A 155 -22.46 2.70 -34.19
CA LEU A 155 -23.82 3.06 -34.60
C LEU A 155 -24.71 3.46 -33.41
N THR A 156 -24.57 2.77 -32.27
CA THR A 156 -25.30 3.15 -31.05
C THR A 156 -24.84 4.51 -30.54
N ALA A 157 -23.53 4.78 -30.56
CA ALA A 157 -23.00 6.08 -30.15
C ALA A 157 -23.40 7.21 -31.12
N GLU A 158 -23.48 6.93 -32.42
CA GLU A 158 -24.02 7.84 -33.43
C GLU A 158 -25.47 8.21 -33.12
N GLN A 159 -26.32 7.23 -32.81
CA GLN A 159 -27.71 7.49 -32.39
C GLN A 159 -27.79 8.33 -31.10
N GLN A 160 -26.95 8.05 -30.11
CA GLN A 160 -26.89 8.86 -28.88
C GLN A 160 -26.44 10.29 -29.16
N MET A 161 -25.49 10.47 -30.07
CA MET A 161 -25.01 11.78 -30.48
C MET A 161 -26.09 12.56 -31.23
N LEU A 162 -26.83 11.92 -32.15
CA LEU A 162 -27.96 12.55 -32.84
C LEU A 162 -29.08 12.94 -31.86
N ALA A 163 -29.38 12.08 -30.88
CA ALA A 163 -30.34 12.41 -29.81
C ALA A 163 -29.86 13.56 -28.93
N LEU A 164 -28.56 13.62 -28.61
CA LEU A 164 -27.95 14.73 -27.89
C LEU A 164 -28.10 16.06 -28.65
N LEU A 165 -28.01 16.04 -29.97
CA LEU A 165 -28.20 17.24 -30.79
C LEU A 165 -29.64 17.76 -30.78
N GLN A 166 -30.63 16.97 -30.35
CA GLN A 166 -32.03 17.41 -30.19
C GLN A 166 -32.35 17.95 -28.80
N ARG A 167 -31.37 17.98 -27.89
CA ARG A 167 -31.56 18.47 -26.51
C ARG A 167 -31.36 19.98 -26.43
N ASP A 168 -32.43 20.70 -26.11
CA ASP A 168 -32.39 22.17 -25.94
C ASP A 168 -31.67 22.61 -24.65
N ASP A 169 -31.58 21.72 -23.67
CA ASP A 169 -30.90 21.97 -22.40
C ASP A 169 -29.37 21.92 -22.52
N ILE A 170 -28.83 21.40 -23.63
CA ILE A 170 -27.39 21.40 -23.92
C ILE A 170 -27.06 22.52 -24.91
N HIS A 171 -26.13 23.40 -24.55
CA HIS A 171 -25.70 24.53 -25.38
C HIS A 171 -24.31 24.33 -25.97
N LEU A 172 -23.40 23.66 -25.24
CA LEU A 172 -21.99 23.51 -25.63
C LEU A 172 -21.61 22.04 -25.71
N LEU A 173 -20.82 21.70 -26.72
CA LEU A 173 -20.19 20.41 -26.90
C LEU A 173 -18.68 20.55 -26.71
N ASN A 174 -18.14 19.84 -25.72
CA ASN A 174 -16.70 19.74 -25.47
C ASN A 174 -16.22 18.39 -26.00
N ILE A 175 -15.54 18.38 -27.14
CA ILE A 175 -15.09 17.16 -27.81
C ILE A 175 -13.58 17.02 -27.61
N SER A 176 -13.13 15.87 -27.11
CA SER A 176 -11.71 15.53 -26.98
C SER A 176 -11.40 14.25 -27.75
N ALA A 177 -10.39 14.30 -28.62
CA ALA A 177 -9.84 13.13 -29.32
C ALA A 177 -8.76 12.48 -28.45
N ILE A 178 -8.96 11.22 -28.10
CA ILE A 178 -8.09 10.46 -27.19
C ILE A 178 -7.50 9.27 -27.94
N ASP A 179 -6.17 9.15 -27.97
CA ASP A 179 -5.49 7.96 -28.52
C ASP A 179 -5.62 6.78 -27.54
N GLN A 180 -5.25 7.04 -26.29
CA GLN A 180 -5.25 6.04 -25.23
C GLN A 180 -5.69 6.67 -23.90
N ALA A 181 -6.57 5.97 -23.19
CA ALA A 181 -6.93 6.26 -21.81
C ALA A 181 -6.72 5.01 -20.97
N ARG A 182 -6.01 5.18 -19.85
CA ARG A 182 -5.74 4.11 -18.88
C ARG A 182 -5.98 4.64 -17.48
N GLU A 183 -6.78 3.92 -16.71
CA GLU A 183 -6.97 4.17 -15.29
C GLU A 183 -6.29 3.07 -14.50
N THR A 184 -5.36 3.43 -13.62
CA THR A 184 -4.80 2.53 -12.62
C THR A 184 -5.76 2.50 -11.45
N ILE A 185 -6.25 1.31 -11.12
CA ILE A 185 -7.11 1.07 -9.97
C ILE A 185 -6.40 0.21 -8.95
N ASP A 186 -6.65 0.49 -7.68
CA ASP A 186 -6.40 -0.44 -6.58
C ASP A 186 -7.74 -1.00 -6.14
N PHE A 187 -7.82 -2.30 -5.90
CA PHE A 187 -9.01 -2.94 -5.34
C PHE A 187 -8.64 -4.05 -4.35
N VAL A 188 -9.57 -4.38 -3.45
CA VAL A 188 -9.39 -5.50 -2.54
C VAL A 188 -9.75 -6.79 -3.28
N ALA A 189 -8.76 -7.61 -3.59
CA ALA A 189 -8.96 -8.96 -4.09
C ALA A 189 -9.16 -9.89 -2.88
N SER A 190 -10.40 -10.32 -2.64
CA SER A 190 -10.76 -11.19 -1.52
C SER A 190 -10.54 -12.66 -1.83
N ASP A 191 -10.06 -13.40 -0.83
CA ASP A 191 -10.06 -14.87 -0.77
C ASP A 191 -9.45 -15.56 -1.99
N VAL A 192 -8.38 -14.98 -2.56
CA VAL A 192 -7.69 -15.58 -3.70
C VAL A 192 -7.02 -16.88 -3.24
N PRO A 193 -7.33 -18.04 -3.85
CA PRO A 193 -6.92 -19.35 -3.34
C PRO A 193 -5.40 -19.54 -3.33
N ALA A 194 -4.92 -20.40 -2.43
CA ALA A 194 -3.50 -20.76 -2.33
C ALA A 194 -2.97 -21.32 -3.66
N TYR A 195 -1.82 -20.81 -4.12
CA TYR A 195 -1.22 -21.17 -5.42
C TYR A 195 -2.20 -21.11 -6.60
N GLY A 196 -3.22 -20.26 -6.49
CA GLY A 196 -4.38 -20.27 -7.37
C GLY A 196 -4.68 -18.90 -7.95
N LEU A 197 -5.73 -18.87 -8.76
CA LEU A 197 -6.23 -17.67 -9.43
C LEU A 197 -7.69 -17.45 -9.08
N LYS A 198 -8.11 -16.19 -9.05
CA LYS A 198 -9.50 -15.76 -8.93
C LYS A 198 -9.76 -14.66 -9.95
N THR A 199 -10.90 -14.71 -10.63
CA THR A 199 -11.32 -13.70 -11.59
C THR A 199 -12.25 -12.71 -10.90
N PHE A 200 -12.05 -11.43 -11.17
CA PHE A 200 -12.93 -10.34 -10.77
C PHE A 200 -13.39 -9.62 -12.04
N TRP A 201 -14.52 -8.91 -11.98
CA TRP A 201 -15.06 -8.22 -13.16
C TRP A 201 -15.32 -6.76 -12.84
N VAL A 202 -14.70 -5.87 -13.64
CA VAL A 202 -15.02 -4.45 -13.64
C VAL A 202 -16.22 -4.23 -14.54
N TYR A 203 -17.27 -3.63 -14.00
CA TYR A 203 -18.42 -3.13 -14.74
C TYR A 203 -18.29 -1.61 -14.82
N PRO A 204 -17.77 -1.02 -15.92
CA PRO A 204 -17.36 0.39 -15.96
C PRO A 204 -18.49 1.40 -15.74
N ARG A 205 -19.74 0.96 -15.88
CA ARG A 205 -20.96 1.77 -15.77
C ARG A 205 -21.86 1.34 -14.61
N GLY A 206 -21.34 0.50 -13.73
CA GLY A 206 -22.11 -0.05 -12.63
C GLY A 206 -23.04 -1.19 -13.09
N LEU A 207 -23.83 -1.67 -12.14
CA LEU A 207 -24.88 -2.67 -12.33
C LEU A 207 -26.24 -1.99 -12.08
N LYS A 208 -27.21 -2.21 -12.97
CA LYS A 208 -28.60 -1.75 -12.79
C LYS A 208 -29.36 -2.74 -11.91
N GLU A 209 -29.11 -2.75 -10.60
CA GLU A 209 -30.00 -3.45 -9.66
C GLU A 209 -30.68 -2.44 -8.74
N GLU A 210 -32.02 -2.52 -8.69
CA GLU A 210 -32.84 -1.87 -7.68
C GLU A 210 -32.52 -2.48 -6.31
N GLY A 211 -31.83 -1.73 -5.45
CA GLY A 211 -31.60 -2.11 -4.05
C GLY A 211 -30.17 -2.55 -3.69
N SER A 212 -29.23 -2.62 -4.65
CA SER A 212 -27.83 -2.91 -4.33
C SER A 212 -27.13 -1.67 -3.75
N THR A 213 -27.06 -1.60 -2.43
CA THR A 213 -26.20 -0.63 -1.74
C THR A 213 -24.75 -1.01 -2.00
N ILE A 214 -24.00 -0.17 -2.73
CA ILE A 214 -22.54 -0.23 -2.76
C ILE A 214 -22.08 -0.33 -1.30
N PRO A 215 -21.38 -1.39 -0.88
CA PRO A 215 -21.03 -1.58 0.52
C PRO A 215 -20.30 -0.34 1.03
N SER A 216 -20.84 0.30 2.07
CA SER A 216 -20.06 1.30 2.80
C SER A 216 -18.85 0.56 3.38
N SER A 217 -17.64 0.91 2.93
CA SER A 217 -16.43 0.34 3.50
C SER A 217 -16.46 0.51 5.02
N ALA A 218 -16.16 -0.53 5.79
CA ALA A 218 -16.05 -0.39 7.24
C ALA A 218 -14.78 0.40 7.64
N LEU A 219 -13.98 0.80 6.65
CA LEU A 219 -12.91 1.75 6.84
C LEU A 219 -13.46 3.11 7.25
N SER A 220 -12.93 3.63 8.35
CA SER A 220 -13.19 5.00 8.78
C SER A 220 -11.90 5.63 9.28
N GLY A 221 -11.85 6.96 9.20
CA GLY A 221 -10.67 7.73 9.59
C GLY A 221 -11.04 9.07 10.19
N GLN A 222 -10.26 9.49 11.18
CA GLN A 222 -10.23 10.82 11.76
C GLN A 222 -8.76 11.27 11.80
N GLN A 223 -8.49 12.51 12.22
CA GLN A 223 -7.16 13.12 12.11
C GLN A 223 -6.00 12.26 12.66
N GLN A 224 -6.25 11.45 13.70
CA GLN A 224 -5.23 10.61 14.37
C GLN A 224 -5.65 9.14 14.52
N ARG A 225 -6.72 8.73 13.86
CA ARG A 225 -7.32 7.40 14.04
C ARG A 225 -7.75 6.82 12.72
N ILE A 226 -7.50 5.53 12.53
CA ILE A 226 -8.08 4.73 11.45
C ILE A 226 -8.68 3.46 12.01
N GLU A 227 -9.72 2.96 11.35
CA GLU A 227 -10.34 1.68 11.68
C GLU A 227 -10.66 0.87 10.44
N ASN A 228 -10.75 -0.45 10.61
CA ASN A 228 -11.46 -1.36 9.73
C ASN A 228 -12.41 -2.26 10.54
N GLU A 229 -12.86 -3.36 9.95
CA GLU A 229 -13.74 -4.34 10.60
C GLU A 229 -13.10 -4.97 11.85
N TRP A 230 -11.78 -5.06 11.87
CA TRP A 230 -11.01 -5.82 12.86
C TRP A 230 -10.35 -4.93 13.91
N TYR A 231 -9.80 -3.80 13.50
CA TYR A 231 -8.91 -3.00 14.33
C TYR A 231 -9.31 -1.54 14.35
N ARG A 232 -9.12 -0.91 15.52
CA ARG A 232 -8.97 0.54 15.67
C ARG A 232 -7.52 0.84 15.98
N VAL A 233 -6.91 1.77 15.26
CA VAL A 233 -5.54 2.24 15.51
C VAL A 233 -5.54 3.75 15.72
N GLU A 234 -4.97 4.17 16.84
CA GLU A 234 -4.95 5.56 17.30
C GLU A 234 -3.50 5.99 17.56
N ALA A 235 -3.10 7.15 17.05
CA ALA A 235 -1.77 7.71 17.27
C ALA A 235 -1.78 8.68 18.45
N ASN A 236 -0.80 8.55 19.35
CA ASN A 236 -0.60 9.45 20.47
C ASN A 236 -0.01 10.78 19.98
N GLU A 237 -0.64 11.91 20.34
CA GLU A 237 -0.21 13.24 19.89
C GLU A 237 1.15 13.67 20.44
N GLU A 238 1.55 13.20 21.62
CA GLU A 238 2.78 13.64 22.29
C GLU A 238 4.02 12.90 21.78
N ASP A 239 3.91 11.59 21.55
CA ASP A 239 5.07 10.74 21.22
C ASP A 239 4.92 9.90 19.95
N GLY A 240 3.75 9.92 19.31
CA GLY A 240 3.48 9.20 18.06
C GLY A 240 3.32 7.69 18.20
N THR A 241 3.32 7.15 19.42
CA THR A 241 3.06 5.72 19.63
C THR A 241 1.62 5.36 19.29
N LEU A 242 1.40 4.09 18.98
CA LEU A 242 0.09 3.59 18.58
C LEU A 242 -0.62 2.92 19.75
N THR A 243 -1.92 3.17 19.85
CA THR A 243 -2.85 2.33 20.61
C THR A 243 -3.69 1.56 19.61
N THR A 244 -3.65 0.23 19.70
CA THR A 244 -4.45 -0.66 18.86
C THR A 244 -5.49 -1.37 19.70
N THR A 245 -6.75 -1.31 19.27
CA THR A 245 -7.84 -2.12 19.84
C THR A 245 -8.24 -3.21 18.83
N ASP A 246 -8.20 -4.47 19.26
CA ASP A 246 -8.82 -5.58 18.56
C ASP A 246 -10.32 -5.61 18.85
N LYS A 247 -11.13 -5.29 17.85
CA LYS A 247 -12.60 -5.18 17.97
C LYS A 247 -13.26 -6.54 18.21
N GLN A 248 -12.58 -7.64 17.88
CA GLN A 248 -13.12 -8.99 18.06
C GLN A 248 -12.91 -9.53 19.48
N THR A 249 -11.85 -9.09 20.16
CA THR A 249 -11.49 -9.55 21.52
C THR A 249 -11.68 -8.51 22.59
N GLY A 250 -11.72 -7.23 22.21
CA GLY A 250 -11.66 -6.09 23.13
C GLY A 250 -10.25 -5.83 23.67
N ALA A 251 -9.23 -6.59 23.25
CA ALA A 251 -7.85 -6.39 23.70
C ALA A 251 -7.32 -5.03 23.24
N ILE A 252 -6.59 -4.36 24.12
CA ILE A 252 -5.97 -3.06 23.86
C ILE A 252 -4.46 -3.19 24.07
N PHE A 253 -3.71 -2.76 23.06
CA PHE A 253 -2.26 -2.71 23.08
C PHE A 253 -1.84 -1.26 22.93
N SER A 254 -1.23 -0.70 23.98
CA SER A 254 -0.84 0.71 24.05
C SER A 254 0.67 0.88 23.97
N GLY A 255 1.13 2.04 23.50
CA GLY A 255 2.56 2.35 23.41
C GLY A 255 3.30 1.57 22.31
N LEU A 256 2.56 1.01 21.34
CA LEU A 256 3.14 0.29 20.21
C LEU A 256 3.92 1.23 19.29
N ASN A 257 4.81 0.65 18.48
CA ASN A 257 5.60 1.39 17.50
C ASN A 257 6.52 2.45 18.12
N ARG A 258 6.98 2.23 19.36
CA ARG A 258 7.89 3.14 20.06
C ARG A 258 9.31 2.95 19.55
N PHE A 259 9.93 3.99 19.00
CA PHE A 259 11.33 3.92 18.60
C PHE A 259 12.24 4.08 19.82
N VAL A 260 13.29 3.25 19.87
CA VAL A 260 14.36 3.34 20.87
C VAL A 260 15.69 3.22 20.15
N ASP A 261 16.52 4.24 20.32
CA ASP A 261 17.85 4.36 19.75
C ASP A 261 18.90 4.30 20.87
N GLY A 262 19.83 3.34 20.79
CA GLY A 262 20.93 3.17 21.73
C GLY A 262 22.28 3.10 21.01
N GLY A 263 23.37 3.18 21.76
CA GLY A 263 24.72 3.06 21.19
C GLY A 263 25.06 1.62 20.79
N ASP A 264 25.88 1.48 19.75
CA ASP A 264 26.52 0.21 19.38
C ASP A 264 28.00 0.45 19.07
N VAL A 265 28.86 -0.02 19.97
CA VAL A 265 30.31 0.00 19.85
C VAL A 265 30.88 -1.38 19.48
N GLY A 266 30.02 -2.26 18.96
CA GLY A 266 30.32 -3.61 18.54
C GLY A 266 31.03 -3.71 17.19
N ASP A 267 30.72 -4.77 16.47
CA ASP A 267 31.19 -5.05 15.11
C ASP A 267 30.08 -5.74 14.29
N LEU A 268 30.34 -6.13 13.04
CA LEU A 268 29.34 -6.74 12.16
C LEU A 268 28.81 -8.10 12.65
N TYR A 269 29.47 -8.77 13.61
CA TYR A 269 29.00 -10.01 14.21
C TYR A 269 28.18 -9.77 15.47
N ASN A 270 28.67 -8.93 16.38
CA ASN A 270 28.10 -8.78 17.72
C ASN A 270 27.78 -7.33 18.04
N TYR A 271 26.55 -7.11 18.50
CA TYR A 271 26.15 -5.89 19.20
C TYR A 271 26.93 -5.75 20.53
N ALA A 272 27.38 -4.54 20.83
CA ALA A 272 27.91 -4.21 22.14
C ALA A 272 27.49 -2.78 22.54
N PRO A 273 26.71 -2.58 23.62
CA PRO A 273 26.41 -1.24 24.09
C PRO A 273 27.67 -0.56 24.67
N PRO A 274 27.78 0.78 24.59
CA PRO A 274 28.79 1.51 25.35
C PRO A 274 28.56 1.30 26.86
N ALA A 275 29.61 1.43 27.66
CA ALA A 275 29.55 1.20 29.11
C ALA A 275 28.58 2.18 29.82
N GLN A 276 28.46 3.39 29.29
CA GLN A 276 27.53 4.42 29.72
C GLN A 276 26.66 4.83 28.52
N ASP A 277 25.58 4.09 28.31
CA ASP A 277 24.65 4.36 27.20
C ASP A 277 23.53 5.32 27.61
N VAL A 278 23.08 6.13 26.65
CA VAL A 278 21.90 6.99 26.76
C VAL A 278 20.94 6.63 25.65
N LEU A 279 19.81 6.05 26.04
CA LEU A 279 18.75 5.67 25.11
C LEU A 279 17.90 6.90 24.76
N VAL A 280 17.72 7.14 23.47
CA VAL A 280 16.74 8.12 22.96
C VAL A 280 15.47 7.38 22.61
N SER A 281 14.37 7.70 23.31
CA SER A 281 13.09 6.95 23.20
C SER A 281 11.87 7.85 22.98
N GLN A 282 12.11 9.14 22.77
CA GLN A 282 11.10 10.15 22.49
C GLN A 282 11.58 11.05 21.34
N PRO A 283 10.67 11.54 20.50
CA PRO A 283 11.00 12.56 19.52
C PRO A 283 11.39 13.87 20.22
N LEU A 284 12.07 14.75 19.48
CA LEU A 284 12.50 16.06 19.98
C LEU A 284 11.31 16.96 20.35
N GLU A 285 10.18 16.77 19.66
CA GLU A 285 8.90 17.43 19.91
C GLU A 285 7.74 16.52 19.44
N PRO A 286 6.48 16.84 19.81
CA PRO A 286 5.30 16.13 19.30
C PRO A 286 5.33 15.91 17.78
N PRO A 287 5.14 14.68 17.29
CA PRO A 287 5.24 14.38 15.87
C PRO A 287 4.05 14.93 15.09
N LYS A 288 4.25 15.13 13.78
CA LYS A 288 3.16 15.48 12.87
C LYS A 288 2.37 14.23 12.51
N ILE A 289 1.07 14.22 12.82
CA ILE A 289 0.15 13.11 12.51
C ILE A 289 -0.84 13.57 11.43
N GLU A 290 -0.96 12.78 10.36
CA GLU A 290 -1.79 13.09 9.20
C GLU A 290 -2.58 11.88 8.72
N LEU A 291 -3.88 12.05 8.47
CA LEU A 291 -4.65 11.11 7.68
C LEU A 291 -4.36 11.35 6.20
N VAL A 292 -3.46 10.54 5.63
CA VAL A 292 -2.94 10.73 4.26
C VAL A 292 -3.90 10.20 3.21
N SER A 293 -4.55 9.08 3.51
CA SER A 293 -5.47 8.44 2.60
C SER A 293 -6.66 7.90 3.37
N MET A 294 -7.85 8.23 2.86
CA MET A 294 -9.08 7.61 3.29
C MET A 294 -9.88 7.22 2.05
N GLY A 295 -9.86 5.92 1.73
CA GLY A 295 -10.65 5.37 0.64
C GLY A 295 -11.24 4.01 1.01
N PRO A 296 -12.11 3.47 0.15
CA PRO A 296 -12.82 2.22 0.41
C PRO A 296 -11.88 1.00 0.45
N VAL A 297 -10.68 1.09 -0.11
CA VAL A 297 -9.65 0.03 -0.14
C VAL A 297 -8.74 0.09 1.08
N ARG A 298 -8.25 1.28 1.41
CA ARG A 298 -7.20 1.47 2.42
C ARG A 298 -7.37 2.80 3.15
N ALA A 299 -7.07 2.78 4.45
CA ALA A 299 -6.85 3.94 5.29
C ALA A 299 -5.36 4.05 5.64
N VAL A 300 -4.78 5.24 5.62
CA VAL A 300 -3.36 5.46 5.95
C VAL A 300 -3.20 6.66 6.88
N LEU A 301 -2.62 6.42 8.07
CA LEU A 301 -2.09 7.46 8.95
C LEU A 301 -0.59 7.58 8.73
N ARG A 302 -0.07 8.80 8.61
CA ARG A 302 1.37 9.09 8.59
C ARG A 302 1.75 9.83 9.85
N ILE A 303 2.82 9.36 10.50
CA ILE A 303 3.42 9.95 11.69
C ILE A 303 4.85 10.34 11.34
N THR A 304 5.18 11.62 11.40
CA THR A 304 6.51 12.15 11.09
C THR A 304 7.11 12.78 12.34
N GLY A 305 8.17 12.19 12.88
CA GLY A 305 8.89 12.71 14.05
C GLY A 305 10.32 13.13 13.73
N ARG A 306 10.80 14.19 14.38
CA ARG A 306 12.23 14.56 14.38
C ARG A 306 12.90 14.00 15.63
N TRP A 307 14.04 13.35 15.44
CA TRP A 307 14.77 12.65 16.48
C TRP A 307 16.17 13.23 16.60
N SER A 308 16.49 13.80 17.77
CA SER A 308 17.83 14.30 18.06
C SER A 308 18.70 13.15 18.55
N LEU A 309 19.43 12.51 17.64
CA LEU A 309 20.24 11.33 17.94
C LEU A 309 21.72 11.69 18.12
N PRO A 310 22.43 11.15 19.12
CA PRO A 310 23.89 11.28 19.21
C PRO A 310 24.59 10.92 17.90
N SER A 311 25.50 11.77 17.43
CA SER A 311 26.09 11.65 16.08
C SER A 311 26.95 10.39 15.89
N ALA A 312 27.55 9.88 16.95
CA ALA A 312 28.41 8.70 17.00
C ALA A 312 28.63 8.30 18.47
N CYS A 313 29.36 7.21 18.71
CA CYS A 313 29.94 6.96 20.03
C CYS A 313 31.20 7.82 20.25
N SER A 314 31.61 7.97 21.52
CA SER A 314 32.85 8.66 21.88
C SER A 314 34.07 7.93 21.31
N ALA A 315 35.20 8.62 21.15
CA ALA A 315 36.41 8.03 20.59
C ALA A 315 36.96 6.85 21.42
N ASP A 316 36.73 6.86 22.73
CA ASP A 316 37.07 5.76 23.66
C ASP A 316 35.96 4.69 23.75
N ARG A 317 34.84 4.88 23.05
CA ARG A 317 33.67 3.97 23.00
C ARG A 317 32.99 3.73 24.35
N ALA A 318 33.30 4.54 25.36
CA ALA A 318 32.72 4.39 26.69
C ALA A 318 31.28 4.92 26.76
N GLU A 319 30.94 5.91 25.94
CA GLU A 319 29.66 6.62 25.94
C GLU A 319 29.24 7.06 24.53
N ARG A 320 28.05 7.66 24.42
CA ARG A 320 27.61 8.32 23.18
C ARG A 320 28.05 9.78 23.14
N SER A 321 28.25 10.32 21.94
CA SER A 321 28.64 11.73 21.77
C SER A 321 27.56 12.68 22.32
N SER A 322 28.00 13.75 22.99
CA SER A 322 27.10 14.86 23.38
C SER A 322 26.63 15.69 22.18
N ARG A 323 27.29 15.57 21.02
CA ARG A 323 26.83 16.17 19.78
C ARG A 323 25.72 15.30 19.19
N ALA A 324 24.59 15.91 18.88
CA ALA A 324 23.46 15.23 18.27
C ALA A 324 23.18 15.77 16.87
N THR A 325 22.57 14.93 16.03
CA THR A 325 22.09 15.23 14.69
C THR A 325 20.63 14.85 14.58
N VAL A 326 19.84 15.72 13.97
CA VAL A 326 18.42 15.47 13.77
C VAL A 326 18.22 14.52 12.59
N CYS A 327 17.66 13.35 12.87
CA CYS A 327 17.16 12.39 11.89
C CYS A 327 15.64 12.45 11.87
N GLN A 328 15.03 12.39 10.68
CA GLN A 328 13.57 12.29 10.56
C GLN A 328 13.19 10.82 10.45
N ILE A 329 12.19 10.40 11.22
CA ILE A 329 11.58 9.07 11.14
C ILE A 329 10.11 9.26 10.76
N THR A 330 9.70 8.65 9.66
CA THR A 330 8.32 8.70 9.16
C THR A 330 7.75 7.29 9.16
N SER A 331 6.58 7.09 9.76
CA SER A 331 5.84 5.83 9.69
C SER A 331 4.49 6.02 9.01
N GLU A 332 4.16 5.17 8.05
CA GLU A 332 2.86 5.05 7.42
C GLU A 332 2.16 3.79 7.91
N ILE A 333 1.09 3.98 8.68
CA ILE A 333 0.27 2.93 9.27
C ILE A 333 -0.96 2.74 8.41
N SER A 334 -1.15 1.53 7.89
CA SER A 334 -2.20 1.21 6.93
C SER A 334 -3.14 0.12 7.43
N LEU A 335 -4.44 0.37 7.26
CA LEU A 335 -5.50 -0.66 7.35
C LEU A 335 -6.12 -0.87 5.98
N THR A 336 -6.25 -2.12 5.57
CA THR A 336 -6.94 -2.50 4.32
C THR A 336 -8.29 -3.13 4.67
N ALA A 337 -9.33 -2.82 3.90
CA ALA A 337 -10.67 -3.39 4.11
C ALA A 337 -10.61 -4.92 3.99
N GLY A 338 -11.27 -5.63 4.92
CA GLY A 338 -11.29 -7.09 4.95
C GLY A 338 -9.96 -7.76 5.34
N VAL A 339 -8.87 -7.00 5.57
CA VAL A 339 -7.57 -7.55 5.96
C VAL A 339 -7.36 -7.42 7.46
N ARG A 340 -7.15 -8.55 8.13
CA ARG A 340 -6.85 -8.62 9.57
C ARG A 340 -5.35 -8.44 9.84
N ARG A 341 -4.79 -7.30 9.40
CA ARG A 341 -3.39 -6.94 9.65
C ARG A 341 -3.21 -5.42 9.64
N ILE A 342 -2.35 -4.93 10.52
CA ILE A 342 -1.92 -3.52 10.55
C ILE A 342 -0.56 -3.47 9.87
N ASP A 343 -0.50 -2.88 8.66
CA ASP A 343 0.74 -2.75 7.91
C ASP A 343 1.44 -1.44 8.32
N ILE A 344 2.76 -1.49 8.57
CA ILE A 344 3.58 -0.33 8.94
C ILE A 344 4.79 -0.26 8.02
N HIS A 345 4.93 0.86 7.33
CA HIS A 345 6.11 1.21 6.56
C HIS A 345 6.83 2.36 7.25
N THR A 346 8.07 2.16 7.67
CA THR A 346 8.90 3.21 8.28
C THR A 346 10.07 3.57 7.38
N SER A 347 10.30 4.86 7.19
CA SER A 347 11.50 5.37 6.53
C SER A 347 12.27 6.33 7.44
N MET A 348 13.58 6.37 7.25
CA MET A 348 14.48 7.32 7.92
C MET A 348 15.64 7.72 7.02
N ASP A 349 16.15 8.93 7.21
CA ASP A 349 17.44 9.34 6.66
C ASP A 349 18.49 9.25 7.78
N ASN A 350 19.28 8.18 7.78
CA ASN A 350 20.28 7.91 8.81
C ASN A 350 21.51 8.81 8.62
N LYS A 351 21.74 9.70 9.58
CA LYS A 351 22.86 10.66 9.59
C LYS A 351 23.85 10.42 10.72
N VAL A 352 23.65 9.36 11.51
CA VAL A 352 24.43 9.08 12.72
C VAL A 352 25.11 7.72 12.62
N LYS A 353 26.06 7.48 13.50
CA LYS A 353 26.94 6.30 13.53
C LYS A 353 26.87 5.59 14.87
N ASP A 354 27.40 4.37 14.92
CA ASP A 354 27.66 3.61 16.15
C ASP A 354 26.39 3.48 17.03
N HIS A 355 25.30 3.07 16.40
CA HIS A 355 23.99 3.04 17.04
C HIS A 355 23.14 1.87 16.57
N ARG A 356 22.13 1.54 17.37
CA ARG A 356 21.11 0.53 17.07
C ARG A 356 19.72 1.13 17.27
N LEU A 357 18.97 1.24 16.18
CA LEU A 357 17.58 1.67 16.18
C LEU A 357 16.65 0.45 16.23
N ARG A 358 15.74 0.46 17.19
CA ARG A 358 14.70 -0.57 17.36
C ARG A 358 13.33 0.06 17.45
N VAL A 359 12.32 -0.73 17.11
CA VAL A 359 10.92 -0.41 17.37
C VAL A 359 10.34 -1.39 18.38
N ILE A 360 9.63 -0.87 19.38
CA ILE A 360 9.17 -1.59 20.56
C ILE A 360 7.65 -1.70 20.54
N PHE A 361 7.15 -2.90 20.85
CA PHE A 361 5.74 -3.25 20.89
C PHE A 361 5.37 -3.85 22.26
N PRO A 362 4.98 -3.00 23.23
CA PRO A 362 4.55 -3.47 24.55
C PRO A 362 3.28 -4.32 24.49
N VAL A 363 3.23 -5.34 25.35
CA VAL A 363 2.05 -6.15 25.63
C VAL A 363 1.70 -6.07 27.12
N PRO A 364 0.40 -6.11 27.49
CA PRO A 364 -0.04 -5.87 28.87
C PRO A 364 0.15 -7.09 29.79
N TYR A 365 1.05 -8.01 29.43
CA TYR A 365 1.28 -9.26 30.16
C TYR A 365 2.74 -9.70 30.01
N ARG A 366 3.16 -10.64 30.86
CA ARG A 366 4.43 -11.36 30.75
C ARG A 366 4.20 -12.78 30.30
N VAL A 367 5.19 -13.30 29.59
CA VAL A 367 5.24 -14.70 29.17
C VAL A 367 6.63 -15.23 29.46
N GLU A 368 6.74 -16.54 29.63
CA GLU A 368 8.04 -17.20 29.77
C GLU A 368 8.66 -17.52 28.41
N GLN A 369 7.84 -17.66 27.37
CA GLN A 369 8.26 -18.10 26.05
C GLN A 369 7.53 -17.36 24.93
N VAL A 370 8.18 -17.25 23.77
CA VAL A 370 7.65 -16.68 22.53
C VAL A 370 7.88 -17.64 21.37
N ALA A 371 7.05 -17.53 20.32
CA ALA A 371 7.16 -18.35 19.13
C ALA A 371 7.69 -17.51 17.97
N ALA A 372 8.80 -17.89 17.35
CA ALA A 372 9.34 -17.16 16.19
C ALA A 372 9.68 -18.11 15.04
N GLU A 373 9.53 -17.61 13.83
CA GLU A 373 9.79 -18.41 12.64
C GLU A 373 11.28 -18.78 12.53
N GLY A 374 11.54 -20.09 12.37
CA GLY A 374 12.84 -20.67 12.02
C GLY A 374 12.86 -21.20 10.58
N THR A 375 13.86 -22.02 10.27
CA THR A 375 13.95 -22.65 8.95
C THR A 375 13.00 -23.84 8.89
N PHE A 376 11.85 -23.66 8.21
CA PHE A 376 10.78 -24.67 8.07
C PHE A 376 10.11 -25.07 9.40
N GLU A 377 10.11 -24.17 10.37
CA GLU A 377 9.54 -24.44 11.70
C GLU A 377 9.07 -23.14 12.37
N VAL A 378 8.22 -23.29 13.38
CA VAL A 378 7.94 -22.25 14.37
C VAL A 378 8.60 -22.69 15.67
N ARG A 379 9.62 -21.95 16.10
CA ARG A 379 10.43 -22.27 17.29
C ARG A 379 9.91 -21.52 18.49
N THR A 380 9.54 -22.25 19.53
CA THR A 380 9.31 -21.68 20.86
C THR A 380 10.63 -21.48 21.59
N ARG A 381 10.86 -20.29 22.14
CA ARG A 381 12.08 -19.91 22.89
C ARG A 381 11.71 -19.21 24.18
N PRO A 382 12.51 -19.34 25.25
CA PRO A 382 12.32 -18.51 26.44
C PRO A 382 12.55 -17.04 26.10
N VAL A 383 11.81 -16.14 26.76
CA VAL A 383 11.94 -14.68 26.55
C VAL A 383 13.32 -14.15 26.92
N ALA A 384 14.00 -14.82 27.84
CA ALA A 384 15.38 -14.58 28.19
C ALA A 384 16.06 -15.92 28.47
N ALA A 385 17.27 -16.11 27.96
CA ALA A 385 18.11 -17.24 28.34
C ALA A 385 18.56 -17.08 29.80
N LEU A 386 18.54 -18.18 30.55
CA LEU A 386 19.15 -18.21 31.89
C LEU A 386 20.65 -17.95 31.74
N ARG A 387 21.14 -16.82 32.29
CA ARG A 387 22.57 -16.53 32.31
C ARG A 387 23.27 -17.53 33.24
N PRO A 388 24.22 -18.35 32.74
CA PRO A 388 25.01 -19.23 33.60
C PRO A 388 25.79 -18.41 34.63
N LYS A 389 25.99 -18.97 35.84
CA LYS A 389 26.71 -18.30 36.93
C LYS A 389 28.16 -17.98 36.58
N ASP A 390 28.76 -18.80 35.72
CA ASP A 390 30.11 -18.64 35.24
C ASP A 390 30.15 -18.80 33.72
N VAL A 391 30.52 -17.72 33.04
CA VAL A 391 30.74 -17.65 31.59
C VAL A 391 32.16 -17.14 31.30
N SER A 392 33.07 -17.21 32.30
CA SER A 392 34.41 -16.65 32.18
C SER A 392 35.27 -17.34 31.13
N ASP A 393 34.91 -18.52 30.67
CA ASP A 393 35.67 -19.25 29.64
C ASP A 393 34.97 -19.22 28.27
N TRP A 394 33.83 -18.54 28.17
CA TRP A 394 33.06 -18.47 26.94
C TRP A 394 33.66 -17.42 26.00
N ALA A 395 33.56 -17.69 24.69
CA ALA A 395 33.97 -16.74 23.68
C ALA A 395 33.02 -15.52 23.64
N GLU A 396 31.72 -15.76 23.80
CA GLU A 396 30.65 -14.75 23.76
C GLU A 396 29.81 -14.79 25.03
N GLU A 397 29.41 -13.61 25.50
CA GLU A 397 28.43 -13.46 26.56
C GLU A 397 27.03 -13.89 26.07
N PRO A 398 26.19 -14.51 26.91
CA PRO A 398 24.83 -14.83 26.53
C PRO A 398 24.04 -13.55 26.20
N VAL A 399 23.43 -13.51 25.02
CA VAL A 399 22.54 -12.42 24.59
C VAL A 399 21.11 -12.92 24.42
N ASN A 400 20.14 -12.02 24.63
CA ASN A 400 18.71 -12.29 24.42
C ASN A 400 18.19 -11.72 23.09
N ALA A 401 19.10 -11.33 22.19
CA ALA A 401 18.78 -11.08 20.79
C ALA A 401 18.69 -12.43 20.06
N PHE A 402 17.55 -12.68 19.43
CA PHE A 402 17.25 -13.95 18.78
C PHE A 402 17.01 -13.75 17.27
N PRO A 403 17.38 -14.75 16.45
CA PRO A 403 17.07 -14.73 15.03
C PRO A 403 15.59 -15.07 14.78
N GLN A 404 15.01 -14.39 13.80
CA GLN A 404 13.72 -14.69 13.20
C GLN A 404 13.83 -14.65 11.67
N LYS A 405 12.86 -15.29 11.01
CA LYS A 405 12.57 -15.02 9.59
C LYS A 405 11.51 -13.93 9.49
N ARG A 406 10.24 -14.30 9.29
CA ARG A 406 9.18 -13.34 8.95
C ARG A 406 8.36 -12.87 10.14
N PHE A 407 8.43 -13.55 11.30
CA PHE A 407 7.65 -13.15 12.47
C PHE A 407 8.20 -13.67 13.80
N VAL A 408 7.80 -12.96 14.84
CA VAL A 408 7.77 -13.40 16.24
C VAL A 408 6.37 -13.15 16.80
N ASP A 409 5.91 -14.05 17.65
CA ASP A 409 4.60 -14.04 18.29
C ASP A 409 4.75 -14.12 19.82
N ILE A 410 4.06 -13.20 20.51
CA ILE A 410 3.99 -13.13 21.96
C ILE A 410 2.54 -13.29 22.42
N SER A 411 2.24 -14.40 23.08
CA SER A 411 0.88 -14.79 23.47
C SER A 411 0.82 -15.35 24.88
N ASN A 412 -0.23 -15.00 25.63
CA ASN A 412 -0.56 -15.62 26.92
C ASN A 412 -1.63 -16.73 26.80
N GLY A 413 -1.98 -17.14 25.58
CA GLY A 413 -3.02 -18.13 25.29
C GLY A 413 -4.46 -17.58 25.26
N THR A 414 -4.67 -16.29 25.54
CA THR A 414 -5.99 -15.63 25.42
C THR A 414 -5.95 -14.34 24.59
N ILE A 415 -4.81 -13.65 24.63
CA ILE A 415 -4.50 -12.45 23.88
C ILE A 415 -3.07 -12.63 23.38
N GLY A 416 -2.84 -12.31 22.11
CA GLY A 416 -1.54 -12.40 21.49
C GLY A 416 -1.29 -11.26 20.50
N LEU A 417 -0.01 -10.98 20.27
CA LEU A 417 0.44 -10.01 19.30
C LEU A 417 1.53 -10.64 18.42
N GLY A 418 1.18 -10.88 17.16
CA GLY A 418 2.14 -11.25 16.13
C GLY A 418 2.83 -10.00 15.57
N VAL A 419 4.15 -9.97 15.59
CA VAL A 419 4.99 -8.96 14.94
C VAL A 419 5.65 -9.58 13.72
N LEU A 420 5.18 -9.18 12.54
CA LEU A 420 5.63 -9.66 11.25
C LEU A 420 6.61 -8.65 10.64
N ASN A 421 7.54 -9.10 9.81
CA ASN A 421 8.53 -8.25 9.17
C ASN A 421 8.87 -8.70 7.74
N ARG A 422 9.52 -7.80 6.99
CA ARG A 422 10.18 -8.10 5.72
C ARG A 422 11.68 -7.80 5.82
N GLY A 423 12.47 -8.81 6.16
CA GLY A 423 13.92 -8.73 6.15
C GLY A 423 14.55 -8.12 7.40
N LEU A 424 13.87 -8.22 8.55
CA LEU A 424 14.34 -7.75 9.86
C LEU A 424 14.60 -8.97 10.77
N PRO A 425 15.80 -9.56 10.72
CA PRO A 425 16.06 -10.90 11.24
C PRO A 425 16.31 -10.95 12.75
N GLU A 426 16.38 -9.82 13.46
CA GLU A 426 16.70 -9.76 14.89
C GLU A 426 15.50 -9.26 15.69
N TYR A 427 15.17 -9.96 16.77
CA TYR A 427 14.25 -9.48 17.79
C TYR A 427 14.77 -9.78 19.21
N GLU A 428 14.22 -9.07 20.19
CA GLU A 428 14.45 -9.32 21.62
C GLU A 428 13.13 -9.16 22.37
N ILE A 429 12.95 -9.88 23.49
CA ILE A 429 11.82 -9.65 24.40
C ILE A 429 12.31 -8.85 25.60
N LEU A 430 11.83 -7.61 25.71
CA LEU A 430 12.15 -6.71 26.79
C LEU A 430 11.17 -6.89 27.95
N GLN A 431 11.69 -6.82 29.17
CA GLN A 431 10.91 -6.90 30.41
C GLN A 431 10.99 -5.62 31.24
N ASP A 432 11.82 -4.67 30.82
CA ASP A 432 12.00 -3.35 31.41
C ASP A 432 12.58 -2.41 30.33
N GLY A 433 12.72 -1.14 30.67
CA GLY A 433 13.25 -0.10 29.80
C GLY A 433 12.18 0.89 29.31
N PRO A 434 12.54 1.75 28.34
CA PRO A 434 11.66 2.84 27.90
C PRO A 434 10.31 2.33 27.38
N GLY A 435 9.22 2.83 27.99
CA GLY A 435 7.85 2.50 27.58
C GLY A 435 7.36 1.12 28.00
N ILE A 436 8.05 0.44 28.94
CA ILE A 436 7.66 -0.87 29.47
C ILE A 436 7.41 -0.74 30.96
N GLU A 437 6.15 -0.90 31.37
CA GLU A 437 5.74 -0.80 32.77
C GLU A 437 5.92 -2.12 33.52
N SER A 438 5.83 -2.05 34.86
CA SER A 438 5.83 -3.25 35.70
C SER A 438 4.69 -4.19 35.32
N GLY A 439 5.00 -5.48 35.15
CA GLY A 439 4.03 -6.48 34.70
C GLY A 439 3.83 -6.56 33.17
N GLN A 440 4.46 -5.67 32.40
CA GLN A 440 4.49 -5.76 30.92
C GLN A 440 5.74 -6.48 30.42
N ALA A 441 5.68 -6.90 29.17
CA ALA A 441 6.80 -7.27 28.32
C ALA A 441 6.65 -6.55 26.97
N ALA A 442 7.69 -6.53 26.14
CA ALA A 442 7.59 -5.98 24.80
C ALA A 442 8.42 -6.77 23.80
N VAL A 443 7.93 -6.84 22.56
CA VAL A 443 8.75 -7.28 21.43
C VAL A 443 9.56 -6.07 20.94
N ALA A 444 10.87 -6.18 20.95
CA ALA A 444 11.78 -5.24 20.31
C ALA A 444 12.22 -5.80 18.96
N LEU A 445 11.89 -5.09 17.88
CA LEU A 445 12.33 -5.42 16.53
C LEU A 445 13.47 -4.49 16.13
N THR A 446 14.64 -5.05 15.80
CA THR A 446 15.77 -4.22 15.34
C THR A 446 15.55 -3.80 13.90
N LEU A 447 15.54 -2.48 13.67
CA LEU A 447 15.39 -1.90 12.33
C LEU A 447 16.76 -1.68 11.68
N LEU A 448 17.68 -1.10 12.43
CA LEU A 448 18.99 -0.70 11.92
C LEU A 448 20.07 -0.89 12.99
N ARG A 449 21.24 -1.37 12.57
CA ARG A 449 22.45 -1.46 13.40
C ARG A 449 23.63 -0.97 12.59
N CYS A 450 24.36 0.00 13.12
CA CYS A 450 25.37 0.76 12.41
C CYS A 450 26.71 0.63 13.12
N VAL A 451 27.68 -0.01 12.48
CA VAL A 451 29.04 -0.26 12.99
C VAL A 451 30.02 -0.26 11.83
N GLU A 452 31.28 0.12 12.08
CA GLU A 452 32.27 0.31 11.00
C GLU A 452 33.42 -0.70 10.99
N TRP A 453 33.29 -1.81 11.72
CA TRP A 453 34.31 -2.86 11.76
C TRP A 453 33.69 -4.22 11.50
N LEU A 454 34.35 -5.03 10.66
CA LEU A 454 33.96 -6.41 10.42
C LEU A 454 34.08 -7.22 11.70
N SER A 455 35.25 -7.19 12.36
CA SER A 455 35.45 -7.84 13.65
C SER A 455 36.38 -7.05 14.54
N ARG A 456 36.06 -6.99 15.83
CA ARG A 456 36.87 -6.37 16.87
C ARG A 456 37.32 -7.38 17.94
N GLY A 457 38.49 -7.10 18.52
CA GLY A 457 39.13 -7.91 19.56
C GLY A 457 38.73 -7.53 21.00
N ASP A 458 38.12 -6.35 21.14
CA ASP A 458 37.99 -5.58 22.37
C ASP A 458 36.51 -5.21 22.63
N LEU A 459 35.62 -6.19 22.48
CA LEU A 459 34.20 -6.04 22.78
C LEU A 459 33.91 -6.46 24.22
N SER A 460 32.94 -5.79 24.85
CA SER A 460 32.43 -6.19 26.17
C SER A 460 31.61 -7.49 26.12
N THR A 461 31.07 -7.84 24.95
CA THR A 461 30.19 -8.99 24.72
C THR A 461 30.90 -10.20 24.12
N ARG A 462 32.15 -10.06 23.67
CA ARG A 462 32.91 -11.15 23.03
C ARG A 462 34.42 -10.99 23.24
N ARG A 463 35.10 -12.09 23.52
CA ARG A 463 36.56 -12.17 23.67
C ARG A 463 37.24 -12.46 22.33
N GLY A 464 38.35 -11.78 22.05
CA GLY A 464 39.12 -11.99 20.82
C GLY A 464 38.35 -11.54 19.59
N HIS A 465 38.64 -12.09 18.41
CA HIS A 465 37.98 -11.76 17.14
C HIS A 465 37.09 -12.91 16.64
N ALA A 466 35.98 -12.57 15.98
CA ALA A 466 35.11 -13.51 15.26
C ALA A 466 35.54 -13.66 13.78
N GLY A 467 36.29 -12.69 13.26
CA GLY A 467 36.83 -12.68 11.91
C GLY A 467 38.03 -11.72 11.79
N PRO A 468 38.50 -11.39 10.57
CA PRO A 468 39.60 -10.44 10.41
C PRO A 468 39.19 -9.03 10.85
N MET A 469 40.16 -8.29 11.38
CA MET A 469 39.97 -6.90 11.82
C MET A 469 40.00 -5.95 10.63
N GLU A 470 38.90 -5.91 9.88
CA GLU A 470 38.76 -5.07 8.69
C GLU A 470 37.87 -3.86 8.97
N TYR A 471 38.30 -2.69 8.49
CA TYR A 471 37.53 -1.47 8.54
C TYR A 471 36.48 -1.44 7.42
N THR A 472 35.22 -1.34 7.80
CA THR A 472 34.05 -1.43 6.91
C THR A 472 33.14 -0.20 7.10
N PRO A 473 33.56 0.99 6.63
CA PRO A 473 32.86 2.25 6.91
C PRO A 473 31.42 2.29 6.42
N GLU A 474 31.10 1.56 5.34
CA GLU A 474 29.73 1.46 4.80
C GLU A 474 28.77 0.69 5.74
N GLY A 475 29.30 -0.08 6.70
CA GLY A 475 28.50 -0.74 7.75
C GLY A 475 27.80 0.23 8.71
N GLN A 476 28.10 1.52 8.61
CA GLN A 476 27.35 2.58 9.30
C GLN A 476 25.98 2.86 8.67
N CYS A 477 25.69 2.29 7.49
CA CYS A 477 24.37 2.37 6.85
C CYS A 477 23.79 3.79 6.78
N LEU A 478 24.64 4.78 6.43
CA LEU A 478 24.22 6.18 6.29
C LEU A 478 23.30 6.35 5.07
N GLY A 479 22.40 7.33 5.14
CA GLY A 479 21.43 7.67 4.09
C GLY A 479 20.05 7.05 4.31
N HIS A 480 19.27 7.00 3.23
CA HIS A 480 17.85 6.59 3.27
C HIS A 480 17.70 5.09 3.56
N GLN A 481 16.85 4.77 4.54
CA GLN A 481 16.49 3.42 4.94
C GLN A 481 14.97 3.26 4.98
N GLU A 482 14.50 2.06 4.64
CA GLU A 482 13.08 1.69 4.66
C GLU A 482 12.89 0.33 5.32
N PHE A 483 11.84 0.21 6.13
CA PHE A 483 11.53 -0.96 6.92
C PHE A 483 10.04 -1.26 6.82
N ASP A 484 9.69 -2.50 6.49
CA ASP A 484 8.29 -2.96 6.46
C ASP A 484 8.06 -4.04 7.50
N TYR A 485 7.05 -3.81 8.32
CA TYR A 485 6.62 -4.72 9.36
C TYR A 485 5.11 -4.56 9.59
N ALA A 486 4.54 -5.47 10.36
CA ALA A 486 3.10 -5.49 10.57
C ALA A 486 2.74 -6.08 11.92
N LEU A 487 1.58 -5.68 12.42
CA LEU A 487 1.01 -6.16 13.68
C LEU A 487 -0.24 -6.98 13.41
N VAL A 488 -0.37 -8.10 14.11
CA VAL A 488 -1.55 -8.97 14.08
C VAL A 488 -1.97 -9.30 15.52
N PRO A 489 -2.86 -8.50 16.11
CA PRO A 489 -3.56 -8.89 17.33
C PRO A 489 -4.44 -10.14 17.13
N HIS A 490 -4.40 -11.10 18.07
CA HIS A 490 -5.21 -12.33 18.02
C HIS A 490 -5.62 -12.85 19.41
N ARG A 491 -6.45 -13.91 19.41
CA ARG A 491 -7.08 -14.55 20.59
C ARG A 491 -6.15 -15.45 21.40
N GLY A 492 -4.85 -15.21 21.33
CA GLY A 492 -3.81 -16.06 21.91
C GLY A 492 -3.41 -17.22 21.03
#